data_AF-A0A521YFM9-F1
#
_entry.id   AF-A0A521YFM9-F1
#
_cell.length_a   1.000
_cell.length_b   1.000
_cell.length_c   1.000
_cell.angle_alpha   90.00
_cell.angle_beta   90.00
_cell.angle_gamma   90.00
#
_symmetry.space_group_name_H-M   'P 1'
#
loop_
_entity.id
_entity.type
_entity.pdbx_description
1 polymer ?
#
loop_
_entity_poly.entity_id
_entity_poly.type
_entity_poly.pdbx_seq_one_letter_code
_entity_poly.pdbx_strand_id
1 'polypeptide(L)'
;MDHPSDDTRRSTGTADGDQPAPRKLHTRGFDEVLALVLTRRAALAAGAGLLAAHEAGAARQPPAAAGPASPLGFVSVPAAGADRVVVPPGYRARVLYAWGDPIGASGLPAGEPAWRGDASEDAAAQALQAGMHHDGMHFFPLPARGADRGLLALNHEYVDHGLLFPDGSAGWSAAKVRKSQAAHGVSVIELGRGADGAWQVVRPSRHARRITANTPMRLSGPAAQALGGTATGTFANCANGWTPWGTYLTCEENWHGYFG
;
A
#
# COMPACT_ATOMS: atom_id res chain seq x y z
N MET A 1 -10.65 68.24 -8.66
CA MET A 1 -9.41 68.64 -9.35
C MET A 1 -8.66 67.36 -9.67
N ASP A 2 -9.18 66.55 -10.59
CA ASP A 2 -9.16 66.73 -12.06
C ASP A 2 -7.76 66.62 -12.66
N HIS A 3 -7.63 65.57 -13.47
CA HIS A 3 -6.62 65.20 -14.47
C HIS A 3 -6.21 66.37 -15.40
N PRO A 4 -5.09 66.30 -16.18
CA PRO A 4 -4.95 65.31 -17.27
C PRO A 4 -3.49 64.90 -17.67
N SER A 5 -3.31 63.69 -18.24
CA SER A 5 -2.95 63.33 -19.65
C SER A 5 -1.57 63.84 -20.14
N ASP A 6 -0.58 63.04 -20.53
CA ASP A 6 -0.42 62.02 -21.60
C ASP A 6 0.60 62.52 -22.65
N ASP A 7 1.20 61.58 -23.38
CA ASP A 7 2.11 61.68 -24.52
C ASP A 7 3.59 62.06 -24.26
N THR A 8 4.61 61.47 -24.89
CA THR A 8 4.71 60.51 -25.99
C THR A 8 6.16 59.99 -25.95
N ARG A 9 6.41 58.69 -26.13
CA ARG A 9 7.60 58.18 -26.87
C ARG A 9 7.43 56.68 -27.20
N ARG A 10 6.76 56.43 -28.34
CA ARG A 10 7.09 55.35 -29.29
C ARG A 10 8.17 55.91 -30.22
N SER A 11 9.09 55.20 -30.85
CA SER A 11 9.32 53.79 -31.21
C SER A 11 10.86 53.65 -31.42
N THR A 12 11.51 52.49 -31.41
CA THR A 12 11.44 51.39 -32.39
C THR A 12 12.27 50.20 -31.88
N GLY A 13 11.83 48.97 -32.13
CA GLY A 13 12.61 47.77 -31.81
C GLY A 13 11.82 46.46 -31.98
N THR A 14 11.54 46.13 -33.24
CA THR A 14 11.34 44.79 -33.87
C THR A 14 10.75 43.60 -33.11
N ALA A 15 9.85 42.92 -33.82
CA ALA A 15 8.99 41.82 -33.42
C ALA A 15 9.66 40.43 -33.31
N ASP A 16 9.04 39.62 -32.43
CA ASP A 16 8.66 38.20 -32.59
C ASP A 16 9.72 37.08 -32.50
N GLY A 17 9.38 36.02 -31.77
CA GLY A 17 10.18 34.78 -31.70
C GLY A 17 10.11 33.98 -30.38
N ASP A 18 8.98 33.28 -30.18
CA ASP A 18 8.92 31.90 -29.64
C ASP A 18 9.38 31.64 -28.17
N GLN A 19 8.48 31.87 -27.21
CA GLN A 19 8.53 31.11 -25.94
C GLN A 19 7.64 29.87 -26.07
N PRO A 20 8.18 28.64 -25.95
CA PRO A 20 7.36 27.45 -26.02
C PRO A 20 6.44 27.37 -24.80
N ALA A 21 5.14 27.28 -25.06
CA ALA A 21 4.13 27.02 -24.04
C ALA A 21 4.46 25.73 -23.24
N PRO A 22 4.10 25.65 -21.94
CA PRO A 22 4.33 24.46 -21.15
C PRO A 22 3.69 23.25 -21.83
N ARG A 23 4.51 22.22 -22.08
CA ARG A 23 4.09 20.97 -22.70
C ARG A 23 3.01 20.33 -21.82
N LYS A 24 1.75 20.40 -22.25
CA LYS A 24 0.68 19.62 -21.63
C LYS A 24 1.05 18.15 -21.79
N LEU A 25 1.45 17.48 -20.70
CA LEU A 25 1.46 16.02 -20.71
C LEU A 25 0.02 15.59 -20.98
N HIS A 26 -0.22 14.95 -22.12
CA HIS A 26 -1.46 14.20 -22.35
C HIS A 26 -1.43 12.96 -21.46
N THR A 27 -1.73 13.13 -20.17
CA THR A 27 -2.17 12.02 -19.33
C THR A 27 -3.55 11.63 -19.81
N ARG A 28 -3.63 10.52 -20.56
CA ARG A 28 -4.93 9.91 -20.86
C ARG A 28 -5.64 9.64 -19.55
N GLY A 29 -6.89 10.08 -19.45
CA GLY A 29 -7.72 9.78 -18.28
C GLY A 29 -7.91 8.27 -18.14
N PHE A 30 -8.17 7.79 -16.93
CA PHE A 30 -8.48 6.38 -16.69
C PHE A 30 -9.61 5.88 -17.60
N ASP A 31 -10.62 6.71 -17.84
CA ASP A 31 -11.75 6.42 -18.73
C ASP A 31 -11.34 6.21 -20.19
N GLU A 32 -10.35 6.97 -20.68
CA GLU A 32 -9.83 6.80 -22.04
C GLU A 32 -9.00 5.52 -22.16
N VAL A 33 -8.23 5.18 -21.13
CA VAL A 33 -7.48 3.91 -21.08
C VAL A 33 -8.45 2.72 -21.03
N LEU A 34 -9.51 2.82 -20.22
CA LEU A 34 -10.55 1.80 -20.10
C LEU A 34 -11.31 1.61 -21.42
N ALA A 35 -11.74 2.70 -22.06
CA ALA A 35 -12.42 2.67 -23.35
C ALA A 35 -11.54 2.05 -24.46
N LEU A 36 -10.23 2.33 -24.46
CA LEU A 36 -9.29 1.78 -25.43
C LEU A 36 -9.08 0.26 -25.25
N VAL A 37 -9.08 -0.23 -24.02
CA VAL A 37 -8.95 -1.67 -23.72
C VAL A 37 -10.23 -2.43 -24.14
N LEU A 38 -11.40 -1.85 -23.90
CA LEU A 38 -12.69 -2.45 -24.27
C LEU A 38 -12.89 -2.50 -25.80
N THR A 39 -12.53 -1.43 -26.53
CA THR A 39 -12.65 -1.38 -28.00
C THR A 39 -11.71 -2.36 -28.72
N ARG A 40 -10.47 -2.55 -28.23
CA ARG A 40 -9.54 -3.55 -28.78
C ARG A 40 -10.04 -4.98 -28.64
N ARG A 41 -10.67 -5.31 -27.51
CA ARG A 41 -11.26 -6.65 -27.29
C ARG A 41 -12.47 -6.90 -28.17
N ALA A 42 -13.31 -5.89 -28.38
CA ALA A 42 -14.45 -5.98 -29.30
C ALA A 42 -14.01 -6.23 -30.75
N ALA A 43 -12.96 -5.54 -31.22
CA ALA A 43 -12.43 -5.74 -32.58
C ALA A 43 -11.82 -7.13 -32.79
N LEU A 44 -11.09 -7.66 -31.80
CA LEU A 44 -10.53 -9.02 -31.86
C LEU A 44 -11.61 -10.11 -31.84
N ALA A 45 -12.69 -9.92 -31.07
CA ALA A 45 -13.82 -10.84 -31.04
C ALA A 45 -14.61 -10.83 -32.37
N ALA A 46 -14.77 -9.65 -32.99
CA ALA A 46 -15.43 -9.51 -34.29
C ALA A 46 -14.61 -10.14 -35.43
N GLY A 47 -13.27 -10.00 -35.40
CA GLY A 47 -12.39 -10.61 -36.41
C GLY A 47 -12.40 -12.14 -36.42
N ALA A 48 -12.63 -12.78 -35.28
CA ALA A 48 -12.76 -14.25 -35.19
C ALA A 48 -14.09 -14.77 -35.73
N GLY A 49 -15.15 -13.95 -35.75
CA GLY A 49 -16.48 -14.33 -36.24
C GLY A 49 -16.64 -14.33 -37.76
N LEU A 50 -15.81 -13.58 -38.50
CA LEU A 50 -15.93 -13.45 -39.96
C LEU A 50 -15.35 -14.63 -40.76
N LEU A 51 -14.65 -15.57 -40.13
CA LEU A 51 -14.10 -16.76 -40.82
C LEU A 51 -15.05 -17.98 -40.81
N ALA A 52 -16.21 -17.90 -40.16
CA ALA A 52 -17.07 -19.06 -39.92
C ALA A 52 -18.48 -18.99 -40.53
N ALA A 53 -18.78 -18.04 -41.42
CA ALA A 53 -20.15 -17.84 -41.93
C ALA A 53 -20.22 -17.74 -43.45
N HIS A 54 -19.83 -18.81 -44.14
CA HIS A 54 -20.41 -19.14 -45.44
C HIS A 54 -20.93 -20.57 -45.34
N GLU A 55 -22.24 -20.71 -45.12
CA GLU A 55 -23.14 -21.74 -45.70
C GLU A 55 -24.44 -21.87 -44.86
N ALA A 56 -25.57 -21.95 -45.59
CA ALA A 56 -26.93 -22.36 -45.21
C ALA A 56 -27.83 -21.43 -44.35
N GLY A 57 -28.87 -20.92 -45.03
CA GLY A 57 -30.00 -20.20 -44.45
C GLY A 57 -31.05 -21.12 -43.79
N ALA A 58 -31.53 -20.65 -42.65
CA ALA A 58 -32.85 -20.89 -42.07
C ALA A 58 -33.06 -19.79 -41.03
N ALA A 59 -34.24 -19.18 -40.97
CA ALA A 59 -34.57 -18.17 -39.97
C ALA A 59 -34.58 -18.78 -38.56
N ARG A 60 -33.40 -18.83 -37.94
CA ARG A 60 -33.23 -19.07 -36.50
C ARG A 60 -33.33 -17.72 -35.82
N GLN A 61 -34.26 -17.58 -34.87
CA GLN A 61 -34.13 -16.53 -33.86
C GLN A 61 -32.69 -16.59 -33.33
N PRO A 62 -31.97 -15.46 -33.29
CA PRO A 62 -30.63 -15.48 -32.72
C PRO A 62 -30.77 -16.02 -31.30
N PRO A 63 -30.01 -17.05 -30.90
CA PRO A 63 -29.97 -17.43 -29.50
C PRO A 63 -29.67 -16.16 -28.72
N ALA A 64 -30.45 -15.88 -27.67
CA ALA A 64 -30.12 -14.81 -26.74
C ALA A 64 -28.65 -15.00 -26.39
N ALA A 65 -27.79 -14.10 -26.87
CA ALA A 65 -26.37 -14.22 -26.67
C ALA A 65 -26.18 -14.24 -25.16
N ALA A 66 -25.89 -15.43 -24.61
CA ALA A 66 -25.49 -15.55 -23.23
C ALA A 66 -24.30 -14.62 -23.11
N GLY A 67 -24.48 -13.50 -22.40
CA GLY A 67 -23.40 -12.58 -22.11
C GLY A 67 -22.23 -13.41 -21.58
N PRO A 68 -20.97 -13.06 -21.93
CA PRO A 68 -19.82 -13.85 -21.53
C PRO A 68 -19.92 -14.14 -20.03
N ALA A 69 -19.83 -15.43 -19.66
CA ALA A 69 -19.83 -15.84 -18.27
C ALA A 69 -18.82 -14.96 -17.53
N SER A 70 -19.26 -14.33 -16.44
CA SER A 70 -18.37 -13.48 -15.65
C SER A 70 -17.13 -14.29 -15.29
N PRO A 71 -15.91 -13.77 -15.51
CA PRO A 71 -14.69 -14.46 -15.09
C PRO A 71 -14.57 -14.53 -13.56
N LEU A 72 -15.50 -13.90 -12.83
CA LEU A 72 -15.53 -13.88 -11.37
C LEU A 72 -16.27 -15.11 -10.83
N GLY A 73 -15.52 -16.01 -10.18
CA GLY A 73 -16.03 -17.26 -9.62
C GLY A 73 -16.73 -17.15 -8.26
N PHE A 74 -17.19 -15.97 -7.86
CA PHE A 74 -17.84 -15.73 -6.56
C PHE A 74 -19.12 -14.91 -6.71
N VAL A 75 -20.04 -15.10 -5.76
CA VAL A 75 -21.27 -14.29 -5.66
C VAL A 75 -20.94 -12.98 -4.96
N SER A 76 -21.37 -11.86 -5.54
CA SER A 76 -21.19 -10.53 -4.93
C SER A 76 -21.80 -10.45 -3.53
N VAL A 77 -21.13 -9.75 -2.62
CA VAL A 77 -21.58 -9.54 -1.24
C VAL A 77 -22.25 -8.17 -1.14
N PRO A 78 -23.46 -8.05 -0.56
CA PRO A 78 -24.09 -6.75 -0.33
C PRO A 78 -23.28 -5.86 0.62
N ALA A 79 -23.37 -4.55 0.43
CA ALA A 79 -22.86 -3.60 1.42
C ALA A 79 -23.54 -3.81 2.78
N ALA A 80 -22.76 -3.75 3.85
CA ALA A 80 -23.23 -3.87 5.22
C ALA A 80 -22.42 -2.95 6.14
N GLY A 81 -23.07 -2.36 7.15
CA GLY A 81 -22.43 -1.59 8.22
C GLY A 81 -22.15 -2.41 9.49
N ALA A 82 -22.00 -3.72 9.35
CA ALA A 82 -21.74 -4.60 10.49
C ALA A 82 -20.24 -4.58 10.86
N ASP A 83 -19.93 -4.63 12.15
CA ASP A 83 -18.55 -4.75 12.65
C ASP A 83 -18.02 -6.19 12.53
N ARG A 84 -17.95 -6.67 11.28
CA ARG A 84 -17.39 -7.98 10.92
C ARG A 84 -17.06 -8.03 9.43
N VAL A 85 -16.07 -8.86 9.09
CA VAL A 85 -15.79 -9.18 7.68
C VAL A 85 -16.82 -10.17 7.15
N VAL A 86 -17.54 -9.78 6.09
CA VAL A 86 -18.48 -10.65 5.36
C VAL A 86 -17.84 -11.06 4.04
N VAL A 87 -17.76 -12.36 3.78
CA VAL A 87 -17.16 -12.93 2.56
C VAL A 87 -18.19 -13.77 1.78
N PRO A 88 -17.99 -14.01 0.47
CA PRO A 88 -18.90 -14.86 -0.31
C PRO A 88 -19.01 -16.29 0.26
N PRO A 89 -20.10 -17.03 -0.07
CA PRO A 89 -20.21 -18.44 0.26
C PRO A 89 -18.99 -19.25 -0.20
N GLY A 90 -18.50 -20.15 0.66
CA GLY A 90 -17.30 -20.96 0.41
C GLY A 90 -15.98 -20.30 0.83
N TYR A 91 -15.97 -18.99 1.12
CA TYR A 91 -14.80 -18.27 1.60
C TYR A 91 -14.77 -18.16 3.13
N ARG A 92 -13.58 -17.92 3.69
CA ARG A 92 -13.33 -17.71 5.12
C ARG A 92 -12.32 -16.58 5.29
N ALA A 93 -12.55 -15.71 6.26
CA ALA A 93 -11.58 -14.73 6.73
C ALA A 93 -11.02 -15.18 8.09
N ARG A 94 -9.72 -14.99 8.30
CA ARG A 94 -9.02 -15.27 9.56
C ARG A 94 -8.03 -14.14 9.84
N VAL A 95 -7.88 -13.76 11.10
CA VAL A 95 -6.82 -12.84 11.51
C VAL A 95 -5.48 -13.55 11.38
N LEU A 96 -4.54 -12.94 10.65
CA LEU A 96 -3.19 -13.46 10.44
C LEU A 96 -2.18 -12.81 11.38
N TYR A 97 -2.26 -11.49 11.50
CA TYR A 97 -1.32 -10.65 12.24
C TYR A 97 -2.05 -9.37 12.65
N ALA A 98 -2.19 -9.15 13.94
CA ALA A 98 -2.87 -8.00 14.53
C ALA A 98 -1.88 -7.05 15.20
N TRP A 99 -2.27 -5.78 15.41
CA TRP A 99 -1.51 -4.88 16.27
C TRP A 99 -1.24 -5.52 17.64
N GLY A 100 -0.01 -5.38 18.14
CA GLY A 100 0.41 -5.98 19.42
C GLY A 100 0.90 -7.41 19.29
N ASP A 101 0.65 -8.10 18.17
CA ASP A 101 1.19 -9.45 17.97
C ASP A 101 2.73 -9.42 17.98
N PRO A 102 3.40 -10.34 18.68
CA PRO A 102 4.85 -10.43 18.66
C PRO A 102 5.33 -10.71 17.23
N ILE A 103 6.46 -10.11 16.81
CA ILE A 103 7.01 -10.37 15.47
C ILE A 103 7.70 -11.74 15.38
N GLY A 104 8.02 -12.34 16.54
CA GLY A 104 8.85 -13.54 16.64
C GLY A 104 10.34 -13.26 16.50
N ALA A 105 10.83 -12.17 17.07
CA ALA A 105 12.24 -11.77 16.98
C ALA A 105 13.17 -12.90 17.46
N SER A 106 14.27 -13.09 16.75
CA SER A 106 15.27 -14.08 17.17
C SER A 106 15.89 -13.72 18.51
N GLY A 107 16.11 -14.74 19.35
CA GLY A 107 16.63 -14.57 20.70
C GLY A 107 15.54 -14.41 21.78
N LEU A 108 14.27 -14.32 21.40
CA LEU A 108 13.13 -14.36 22.34
C LEU A 108 12.38 -15.70 22.25
N PRO A 109 11.70 -16.10 23.34
CA PRO A 109 10.74 -17.20 23.29
C PRO A 109 9.64 -16.95 22.26
N ALA A 110 9.08 -18.04 21.73
CA ALA A 110 7.96 -17.96 20.80
C ALA A 110 6.76 -17.26 21.49
N GLY A 111 6.21 -16.23 20.83
CA GLY A 111 5.08 -15.47 21.37
C GLY A 111 5.47 -14.27 22.23
N GLU A 112 6.77 -13.96 22.39
CA GLU A 112 7.22 -12.82 23.20
C GLU A 112 7.70 -11.62 22.33
N PRO A 113 7.51 -10.37 22.81
CA PRO A 113 6.71 -10.00 23.97
C PRO A 113 5.20 -10.16 23.69
N ALA A 114 4.49 -10.85 24.59
CA ALA A 114 3.06 -11.13 24.42
C ALA A 114 2.21 -9.87 24.58
N TRP A 115 1.12 -9.78 23.80
CA TRP A 115 0.10 -8.76 23.97
C TRP A 115 -0.60 -8.92 25.32
N ARG A 116 -0.69 -7.83 26.08
CA ARG A 116 -1.25 -7.77 27.44
C ARG A 116 -2.77 -7.59 27.46
N GLY A 117 -3.38 -7.19 26.33
CA GLY A 117 -4.81 -6.96 26.24
C GLY A 117 -5.25 -5.51 26.49
N ASP A 118 -4.39 -4.68 27.06
CA ASP A 118 -4.73 -3.34 27.58
C ASP A 118 -3.80 -2.23 27.08
N ALA A 119 -2.90 -2.54 26.15
CA ALA A 119 -1.87 -1.62 25.65
C ALA A 119 -0.91 -1.10 26.73
N SER A 120 -0.69 -1.80 27.85
CA SER A 120 0.25 -1.37 28.90
C SER A 120 1.73 -1.59 28.59
N GLU A 121 2.05 -2.23 27.46
CA GLU A 121 3.41 -2.45 26.98
C GLU A 121 4.17 -1.13 26.76
N ASP A 122 5.47 -1.15 27.01
CA ASP A 122 6.34 -0.01 26.79
C ASP A 122 6.82 0.09 25.32
N ALA A 123 7.65 1.10 25.05
CA ALA A 123 8.21 1.30 23.71
C ALA A 123 9.14 0.16 23.26
N ALA A 124 9.81 -0.53 24.18
CA ALA A 124 10.73 -1.61 23.84
C ALA A 124 9.96 -2.86 23.42
N ALA A 125 8.88 -3.19 24.13
CA ALA A 125 7.96 -4.25 23.72
C ALA A 125 7.25 -3.91 22.41
N GLN A 126 6.74 -2.68 22.25
CA GLN A 126 6.09 -2.23 21.02
C GLN A 126 7.04 -2.28 19.81
N ALA A 127 8.35 -2.08 20.00
CA ALA A 127 9.36 -2.22 18.96
C ALA A 127 9.64 -3.68 18.54
N LEU A 128 9.02 -4.66 19.21
CA LEU A 128 9.09 -6.09 18.90
C LEU A 128 7.71 -6.72 18.63
N GLN A 129 6.66 -5.90 18.62
CA GLN A 129 5.29 -6.27 18.27
C GLN A 129 4.91 -5.69 16.92
N ALA A 130 3.78 -6.09 16.35
CA ALA A 130 3.17 -5.42 15.22
C ALA A 130 2.88 -3.95 15.58
N GLY A 131 3.10 -3.04 14.62
CA GLY A 131 2.66 -1.66 14.75
C GLY A 131 1.15 -1.51 14.55
N MET A 132 0.67 -0.27 14.58
CA MET A 132 -0.75 0.03 14.38
C MET A 132 -1.04 0.35 12.90
N HIS A 133 -2.31 0.21 12.51
CA HIS A 133 -2.82 0.57 11.19
C HIS A 133 -1.96 -0.01 10.06
N HIS A 134 -2.06 -1.34 9.91
CA HIS A 134 -1.38 -2.06 8.84
C HIS A 134 -1.83 -1.51 7.49
N ASP A 135 -0.87 -1.24 6.61
CA ASP A 135 -1.15 -0.71 5.28
C ASP A 135 -0.40 -1.54 4.22
N GLY A 136 0.27 -0.91 3.25
CA GLY A 136 0.92 -1.56 2.12
C GLY A 136 1.72 -2.79 2.55
N MET A 137 1.63 -3.86 1.76
CA MET A 137 2.26 -5.13 2.09
C MET A 137 2.65 -5.94 0.85
N HIS A 138 3.66 -6.80 1.00
CA HIS A 138 4.08 -7.73 -0.04
C HIS A 138 4.66 -9.03 0.53
N PHE A 139 4.26 -10.16 -0.05
CA PHE A 139 4.76 -11.49 0.29
C PHE A 139 5.87 -11.94 -0.66
N PHE A 140 7.04 -12.23 -0.10
CA PHE A 140 8.20 -12.77 -0.81
C PHE A 140 8.34 -14.27 -0.48
N PRO A 141 8.09 -15.19 -1.43
CA PRO A 141 8.28 -16.62 -1.18
C PRO A 141 9.76 -16.93 -0.91
N LEU A 142 10.04 -17.90 -0.03
CA LEU A 142 11.38 -18.40 0.28
C LEU A 142 11.64 -19.71 -0.48
N PRO A 143 12.30 -19.69 -1.65
CA PRO A 143 12.30 -20.82 -2.60
C PRO A 143 12.89 -22.12 -2.01
N ALA A 144 13.93 -22.00 -1.19
CA ALA A 144 14.58 -23.14 -0.55
C ALA A 144 13.69 -23.90 0.47
N ARG A 145 12.48 -23.40 0.76
CA ARG A 145 11.52 -23.99 1.70
C ARG A 145 10.13 -24.22 1.08
N GLY A 146 10.02 -24.14 -0.25
CA GLY A 146 8.77 -24.27 -0.99
C GLY A 146 7.91 -23.00 -0.98
N ALA A 147 6.84 -22.98 -1.78
CA ALA A 147 5.91 -21.85 -1.86
C ALA A 147 5.05 -21.66 -0.58
N ASP A 148 5.10 -22.63 0.35
CA ASP A 148 4.38 -22.63 1.62
C ASP A 148 5.14 -21.89 2.75
N ARG A 149 6.24 -21.20 2.41
CA ARG A 149 7.03 -20.37 3.32
C ARG A 149 7.47 -19.09 2.62
N GLY A 150 7.43 -17.97 3.35
CA GLY A 150 7.87 -16.69 2.81
C GLY A 150 7.95 -15.60 3.85
N LEU A 151 8.34 -14.41 3.43
CA LEU A 151 8.39 -13.21 4.24
C LEU A 151 7.27 -12.27 3.82
N LEU A 152 6.47 -11.80 4.77
CA LEU A 152 5.56 -10.68 4.56
C LEU A 152 6.24 -9.42 5.11
N ALA A 153 6.52 -8.47 4.21
CA ALA A 153 6.84 -7.11 4.60
C ALA A 153 5.56 -6.28 4.56
N LEU A 154 5.26 -5.54 5.62
CA LEU A 154 4.05 -4.72 5.71
C LEU A 154 4.27 -3.45 6.53
N ASN A 155 3.61 -2.38 6.12
CA ASN A 155 3.72 -1.06 6.74
C ASN A 155 2.79 -0.91 7.95
N HIS A 156 3.13 0.06 8.80
CA HIS A 156 2.35 0.55 9.94
C HIS A 156 2.28 2.07 9.84
N GLU A 157 1.15 2.58 9.39
CA GLU A 157 1.04 3.93 8.82
C GLU A 157 0.94 5.01 9.89
N TYR A 158 -0.04 4.90 10.78
CA TYR A 158 -0.33 5.88 11.83
C TYR A 158 -0.69 5.20 13.14
N VAL A 159 -1.06 5.99 14.14
CA VAL A 159 -1.36 5.53 15.49
C VAL A 159 -2.61 6.23 16.01
N ASP A 160 -3.59 5.46 16.44
CA ASP A 160 -4.67 5.96 17.31
C ASP A 160 -4.15 6.09 18.76
N HIS A 161 -3.71 7.30 19.15
CA HIS A 161 -3.15 7.54 20.51
C HIS A 161 -4.14 7.26 21.63
N GLY A 162 -5.45 7.36 21.37
CA GLY A 162 -6.48 6.99 22.34
C GLY A 162 -6.50 5.49 22.67
N LEU A 163 -6.01 4.64 21.77
CA LEU A 163 -5.93 3.20 21.95
C LEU A 163 -4.52 2.74 22.35
N LEU A 164 -3.47 3.44 21.89
CA LEU A 164 -2.07 3.06 22.16
C LEU A 164 -1.68 3.14 23.64
N PHE A 165 -2.36 4.00 24.41
CA PHE A 165 -2.02 4.27 25.81
C PHE A 165 -3.21 3.91 26.72
N PRO A 166 -2.99 3.17 27.83
CA PRO A 166 -4.07 2.81 28.76
C PRO A 166 -4.79 4.02 29.37
N ASP A 167 -4.09 5.15 29.48
CA ASP A 167 -4.58 6.42 30.01
C ASP A 167 -4.95 7.43 28.90
N GLY A 168 -5.00 6.99 27.64
CA GLY A 168 -5.35 7.81 26.49
C GLY A 168 -4.28 8.82 26.06
N SER A 169 -4.69 9.80 25.25
CA SER A 169 -3.79 10.73 24.53
C SER A 169 -3.34 11.95 25.34
N ALA A 170 -3.81 12.13 26.56
CA ALA A 170 -3.39 13.23 27.45
C ALA A 170 -2.01 12.94 28.09
N GLY A 171 -1.38 13.97 28.68
CA GLY A 171 -0.18 13.78 29.51
C GLY A 171 1.03 13.25 28.73
N TRP A 172 1.40 13.92 27.64
CA TRP A 172 2.53 13.50 26.80
C TRP A 172 3.85 13.46 27.57
N SER A 173 4.60 12.39 27.35
CA SER A 173 5.94 12.18 27.90
C SER A 173 6.85 11.62 26.82
N ALA A 174 8.17 11.71 27.03
CA ALA A 174 9.14 11.10 26.12
C ALA A 174 8.91 9.58 25.96
N ALA A 175 8.40 8.90 27.00
CA ALA A 175 8.05 7.48 26.93
C ALA A 175 6.85 7.23 26.00
N LYS A 176 5.78 8.05 26.11
CA LYS A 176 4.63 7.98 25.18
C LYS A 176 5.06 8.25 23.73
N VAL A 177 5.90 9.26 23.52
CA VAL A 177 6.45 9.56 22.19
C VAL A 177 7.24 8.38 21.64
N ARG A 178 8.13 7.78 22.43
CA ARG A 178 8.90 6.60 21.99
C ARG A 178 8.03 5.40 21.66
N LYS A 179 6.97 5.15 22.44
CA LYS A 179 6.03 4.06 22.14
C LYS A 179 5.26 4.35 20.85
N SER A 180 4.79 5.58 20.64
CA SER A 180 4.16 6.01 19.38
C SER A 180 5.10 5.81 18.19
N GLN A 181 6.35 6.26 18.29
CA GLN A 181 7.38 6.05 17.27
C GLN A 181 7.66 4.57 16.99
N ALA A 182 7.63 3.72 18.02
CA ALA A 182 7.79 2.27 17.90
C ALA A 182 6.57 1.57 17.28
N ALA A 183 5.39 2.20 17.24
CA ALA A 183 4.19 1.66 16.61
C ALA A 183 4.10 1.95 15.10
N HIS A 184 4.99 2.79 14.56
CA HIS A 184 5.09 3.08 13.12
C HIS A 184 6.10 2.18 12.40
N GLY A 185 6.17 2.29 11.07
CA GLY A 185 7.28 1.77 10.28
C GLY A 185 6.90 0.54 9.49
N VAL A 186 7.71 -0.51 9.59
CA VAL A 186 7.53 -1.76 8.84
C VAL A 186 7.72 -2.97 9.76
N SER A 187 6.91 -4.00 9.58
CA SER A 187 7.20 -5.35 10.05
C SER A 187 7.66 -6.22 8.89
N VAL A 188 8.73 -6.97 9.09
CA VAL A 188 9.08 -8.14 8.27
C VAL A 188 8.84 -9.36 9.14
N ILE A 189 7.89 -10.20 8.74
CA ILE A 189 7.54 -11.43 9.46
C ILE A 189 7.66 -12.64 8.54
N GLU A 190 8.04 -13.78 9.09
CA GLU A 190 8.01 -15.03 8.35
C GLU A 190 6.62 -15.66 8.46
N LEU A 191 6.07 -16.10 7.33
CA LEU A 191 4.82 -16.84 7.27
C LEU A 191 5.10 -18.27 6.84
N GLY A 192 4.31 -19.20 7.36
CA GLY A 192 4.29 -20.59 6.94
C GLY A 192 2.87 -21.13 6.82
N ARG A 193 2.65 -21.99 5.84
CA ARG A 193 1.38 -22.68 5.65
C ARG A 193 1.37 -23.99 6.44
N GLY A 194 0.35 -24.14 7.30
CA GLY A 194 0.10 -25.36 8.05
C GLY A 194 -0.48 -26.48 7.19
N ALA A 195 -0.55 -27.69 7.76
CA ALA A 195 -1.12 -28.85 7.09
C ALA A 195 -2.62 -28.71 6.78
N ASP A 196 -3.34 -27.86 7.53
CA ASP A 196 -4.74 -27.48 7.26
C ASP A 196 -4.86 -26.44 6.12
N GLY A 197 -3.74 -26.05 5.51
CA GLY A 197 -3.66 -25.05 4.45
C GLY A 197 -3.76 -23.61 4.94
N ALA A 198 -3.85 -23.35 6.25
CA ALA A 198 -3.89 -22.01 6.81
C ALA A 198 -2.49 -21.40 6.95
N TRP A 199 -2.38 -20.10 6.73
CA TRP A 199 -1.15 -19.36 6.97
C TRP A 199 -1.05 -18.90 8.42
N GLN A 200 0.14 -18.97 8.98
CA GLN A 200 0.45 -18.50 10.32
C GLN A 200 1.82 -17.82 10.36
N VAL A 201 1.99 -16.90 11.28
CA VAL A 201 3.31 -16.28 11.54
C VAL A 201 4.22 -17.28 12.23
N VAL A 202 5.42 -17.45 11.71
CA VAL A 202 6.46 -18.34 12.25
C VAL A 202 7.22 -17.61 13.34
N ARG A 203 7.17 -18.14 14.56
CA ARG A 203 7.83 -17.57 15.74
C ARG A 203 8.62 -18.65 16.50
N PRO A 204 9.90 -18.43 16.83
CA PRO A 204 10.74 -17.31 16.38
C PRO A 204 11.11 -17.45 14.89
N SER A 205 11.52 -16.34 14.28
CA SER A 205 12.14 -16.31 12.95
C SER A 205 13.41 -15.46 12.97
N ARG A 206 14.43 -15.91 12.21
CA ARG A 206 15.65 -15.13 11.96
C ARG A 206 15.44 -13.93 11.06
N HIS A 207 14.31 -13.89 10.35
CA HIS A 207 13.95 -12.81 9.46
C HIS A 207 13.01 -11.79 10.12
N ALA A 208 12.46 -12.13 11.29
CA ALA A 208 11.56 -11.26 12.02
C ALA A 208 12.26 -9.96 12.40
N ARG A 209 11.73 -8.84 11.93
CA ARG A 209 12.32 -7.51 12.14
C ARG A 209 11.25 -6.44 12.19
N ARG A 210 11.38 -5.53 13.16
CA ARG A 210 10.74 -4.22 13.12
C ARG A 210 11.72 -3.17 12.62
N ILE A 211 11.18 -2.30 11.79
CA ILE A 211 11.81 -1.06 11.33
C ILE A 211 10.86 0.02 11.82
N THR A 212 11.35 0.98 12.59
CA THR A 212 10.51 1.97 13.31
C THR A 212 10.99 3.38 13.02
N ALA A 213 10.29 4.39 13.56
CA ALA A 213 10.69 5.79 13.50
C ALA A 213 12.02 6.11 14.22
N ASN A 214 12.64 5.12 14.88
CA ASN A 214 13.95 5.24 15.54
C ASN A 214 15.03 4.32 14.96
N THR A 215 14.74 3.59 13.88
CA THR A 215 15.73 2.69 13.25
C THR A 215 16.76 3.50 12.45
N PRO A 216 18.07 3.33 12.66
CA PRO A 216 19.07 4.02 11.85
C PRO A 216 18.92 3.70 10.36
N MET A 217 18.86 4.74 9.53
CA MET A 217 18.72 4.67 8.08
C MET A 217 19.92 5.28 7.37
N ARG A 218 20.25 4.72 6.22
CA ARG A 218 21.20 5.31 5.27
C ARG A 218 20.43 6.06 4.20
N LEU A 219 20.82 7.32 3.97
CA LEU A 219 20.35 8.09 2.82
C LEU A 219 21.26 7.80 1.62
N SER A 220 20.66 7.70 0.44
CA SER A 220 21.35 7.43 -0.81
C SER A 220 20.76 8.28 -1.94
N GLY A 221 21.43 8.30 -3.09
CA GLY A 221 21.06 9.14 -4.22
C GLY A 221 21.62 10.56 -4.13
N PRO A 222 21.33 11.43 -5.12
CA PRO A 222 22.01 12.71 -5.28
C PRO A 222 21.90 13.66 -4.08
N ALA A 223 20.79 13.61 -3.33
CA ALA A 223 20.56 14.47 -2.18
C ALA A 223 21.33 14.04 -0.91
N ALA A 224 21.86 12.81 -0.86
CA ALA A 224 22.45 12.25 0.37
C ALA A 224 23.66 13.06 0.86
N GLN A 225 24.46 13.63 -0.06
CA GLN A 225 25.63 14.43 0.30
C GLN A 225 25.25 15.70 1.06
N ALA A 226 24.15 16.35 0.66
CA ALA A 226 23.65 17.55 1.33
C ALA A 226 22.99 17.23 2.69
N LEU A 227 22.45 16.03 2.86
CA LEU A 227 21.70 15.60 4.04
C LEU A 227 22.55 14.83 5.08
N GLY A 228 23.86 14.67 4.85
CA GLY A 228 24.75 13.96 5.79
C GLY A 228 24.70 12.42 5.70
N GLY A 229 24.02 11.86 4.69
CA GLY A 229 24.07 10.42 4.36
C GLY A 229 23.37 9.46 5.33
N THR A 230 22.79 9.95 6.43
CA THR A 230 22.07 9.13 7.41
C THR A 230 20.80 9.83 7.89
N ALA A 231 19.82 9.05 8.33
CA ALA A 231 18.58 9.52 8.93
C ALA A 231 18.16 8.58 10.07
N THR A 232 17.22 9.03 10.89
CA THR A 232 16.65 8.21 11.97
C THR A 232 15.20 7.88 11.63
N GLY A 233 14.97 6.61 11.34
CA GLY A 233 13.65 6.02 11.22
C GLY A 233 12.98 6.14 9.86
N THR A 234 11.79 5.56 9.84
CA THR A 234 10.76 5.77 8.83
C THR A 234 9.39 5.70 9.50
N PHE A 235 8.45 6.54 9.10
CA PHE A 235 7.10 6.63 9.66
C PHE A 235 6.12 7.25 8.65
N ALA A 236 4.83 7.27 8.98
CA ALA A 236 3.77 7.59 8.02
C ALA A 236 3.84 6.67 6.77
N ASN A 237 4.18 5.40 6.99
CA ASN A 237 4.39 4.41 5.94
C ASN A 237 3.04 3.95 5.39
N CYS A 238 2.64 4.48 4.24
CA CYS A 238 1.32 4.23 3.64
C CYS A 238 1.34 2.96 2.78
N ALA A 239 1.40 3.11 1.46
CA ALA A 239 1.41 2.00 0.51
C ALA A 239 2.82 1.41 0.29
N ASN A 240 2.91 0.51 -0.70
CA ASN A 240 4.15 -0.19 -1.00
C ASN A 240 4.43 -0.40 -2.48
N GLY A 241 5.69 -0.71 -2.76
CA GLY A 241 6.14 -1.35 -3.99
C GLY A 241 7.05 -2.53 -3.67
N TRP A 242 7.34 -3.34 -4.69
CA TRP A 242 8.34 -4.40 -4.59
C TRP A 242 9.12 -4.45 -5.88
N THR A 243 10.35 -4.95 -5.80
CA THR A 243 11.26 -4.98 -6.95
C THR A 243 11.52 -6.41 -7.43
N PRO A 244 11.76 -6.62 -8.74
CA PRO A 244 12.13 -7.93 -9.28
C PRO A 244 13.39 -8.55 -8.65
N TRP A 245 14.24 -7.75 -8.02
CA TRP A 245 15.44 -8.20 -7.30
C TRP A 245 15.21 -8.45 -5.80
N GLY A 246 13.94 -8.56 -5.37
CA GLY A 246 13.59 -9.05 -4.04
C GLY A 246 13.71 -8.00 -2.93
N THR A 247 13.46 -6.73 -3.23
CA THR A 247 13.41 -5.66 -2.21
C THR A 247 12.01 -5.09 -2.06
N TYR A 248 11.68 -4.70 -0.83
CA TYR A 248 10.44 -4.03 -0.49
C TYR A 248 10.65 -2.51 -0.49
N LEU A 249 9.69 -1.78 -1.05
CA LEU A 249 9.64 -0.31 -1.05
C LEU A 249 8.49 0.13 -0.15
N THR A 250 8.81 0.90 0.89
CA THR A 250 7.82 1.56 1.75
C THR A 250 7.85 3.06 1.48
N CYS A 251 6.69 3.72 1.60
CA CYS A 251 6.53 5.12 1.20
C CYS A 251 6.04 5.97 2.39
N GLU A 252 6.79 7.01 2.74
CA GLU A 252 6.38 8.00 3.74
C GLU A 252 5.41 9.01 3.08
N GLU A 253 4.16 9.07 3.55
CA GLU A 253 3.13 9.94 2.96
C GLU A 253 2.93 11.20 3.82
N ASN A 254 2.22 11.07 4.93
CA ASN A 254 1.81 12.19 5.77
C ASN A 254 2.84 12.56 6.85
N TRP A 255 4.13 12.38 6.57
CA TRP A 255 5.23 12.59 7.53
C TRP A 255 5.29 14.03 8.07
N HIS A 256 4.90 15.01 7.25
CA HIS A 256 4.91 16.42 7.62
C HIS A 256 3.98 16.75 8.79
N GLY A 257 2.90 15.98 9.00
CA GLY A 257 1.96 16.16 10.11
C GLY A 257 2.53 15.85 11.49
N TYR A 258 3.74 15.28 11.56
CA TYR A 258 4.42 14.92 12.81
C TYR A 258 5.39 15.99 13.32
N PHE A 259 5.47 17.15 12.64
CA PHE A 259 6.36 18.25 12.97
C PHE A 259 5.56 19.51 13.34
N GLY A 260 6.03 20.27 14.33
CA GLY A 260 5.41 21.50 14.82
C GLY A 260 6.18 22.15 15.96
#